data_AF-A0A9E2XFP2-F1
#
_entry.id   AF-A0A9E2XFP2-F1
#
_cell.length_a   1.000
_cell.length_b   1.000
_cell.length_c   1.000
_cell.angle_alpha   90.00
_cell.angle_beta   90.00
_cell.angle_gamma   90.00
#
_symmetry.space_group_name_H-M   'P 1'
#
loop_
_entity.id
_entity.type
_entity.pdbx_description
1 polymer ?
#
loop_
_entity_poly.entity_id
_entity_poly.type
_entity_poly.pdbx_seq_one_letter_code
_entity_poly.pdbx_strand_id
1 'polypeptide(L)'
;VAAKEGWANVPPGTRTSLYSNPEYQKAAPFAKLTLASIDSADPNHCCVKPVPYVGVQYVAIPEFQGIGTAVGQQFSAALAGTTTADAALAAAQASTEREMKRAGYIK
;
A
#
# COMPACT_ATOMS: atom_id res chain seq x y z
N VAL A 1 -9.64 -19.30 -16.66
CA VAL A 1 -9.98 -19.27 -15.23
C VAL A 1 -11.47 -19.45 -15.02
N ALA A 2 -12.34 -18.54 -15.47
CA ALA A 2 -13.80 -18.67 -15.29
C ALA A 2 -14.38 -20.06 -15.60
N ALA A 3 -14.02 -20.66 -16.74
CA ALA A 3 -14.50 -21.98 -17.15
C ALA A 3 -13.92 -23.17 -16.35
N LYS A 4 -12.80 -22.99 -15.63
CA LYS A 4 -12.11 -24.05 -14.87
C LYS A 4 -12.33 -23.92 -13.36
N GLU A 5 -12.32 -22.67 -12.87
CA GLU A 5 -12.29 -22.31 -11.45
C GLU A 5 -13.51 -21.47 -11.04
N GLY A 6 -14.41 -21.13 -11.96
CA GLY A 6 -15.56 -20.27 -11.69
C GLY A 6 -15.27 -18.77 -11.79
N TRP A 7 -16.33 -17.99 -11.99
CA TRP A 7 -16.25 -16.53 -12.20
C TRP A 7 -15.72 -15.77 -10.98
N ALA A 8 -16.07 -16.18 -9.76
CA ALA A 8 -15.60 -15.54 -8.53
C ALA A 8 -14.08 -15.60 -8.35
N ASN A 9 -13.42 -16.58 -8.97
CA ASN A 9 -11.97 -16.81 -8.86
C ASN A 9 -11.17 -16.19 -10.01
N VAL A 10 -11.82 -15.45 -10.92
CA VAL A 10 -11.13 -14.69 -11.95
C VAL A 10 -10.34 -13.54 -11.31
N PRO A 11 -9.07 -13.29 -11.70
CA PRO A 11 -8.28 -12.19 -11.17
C PRO A 11 -8.99 -10.83 -11.33
N PRO A 12 -9.32 -10.13 -10.23
CA PRO A 12 -10.02 -8.84 -10.28
C PRO A 12 -9.08 -7.68 -10.61
N GLY A 13 -9.64 -6.48 -10.75
CA GLY A 13 -8.92 -5.21 -10.62
C GLY A 13 -8.16 -4.71 -11.85
N THR A 14 -8.22 -5.42 -12.99
CA THR A 14 -7.36 -5.10 -14.15
C THR A 14 -8.11 -4.81 -15.45
N ARG A 15 -9.39 -5.17 -15.57
CA ARG A 15 -10.16 -5.05 -16.82
C ARG A 15 -11.54 -4.48 -16.57
N THR A 16 -11.88 -3.36 -17.19
CA THR A 16 -13.24 -2.79 -17.17
C THR A 16 -14.27 -3.81 -17.67
N SER A 17 -13.94 -4.57 -18.72
CA SER A 17 -14.83 -5.59 -19.29
C SER A 17 -15.21 -6.70 -18.31
N LEU A 18 -14.39 -6.96 -17.29
CA LEU A 18 -14.71 -7.93 -16.24
C LEU A 18 -15.85 -7.40 -15.36
N TYR A 19 -15.76 -6.14 -14.94
CA TYR A 19 -16.77 -5.50 -14.11
C TYR A 19 -18.07 -5.18 -14.87
N SER A 20 -18.03 -5.08 -16.20
CA SER A 20 -19.24 -5.01 -17.03
C SER A 20 -19.91 -6.37 -17.29
N ASN A 21 -19.29 -7.49 -16.90
CA ASN A 21 -19.80 -8.82 -17.21
C ASN A 21 -20.89 -9.27 -16.19
N PRO A 22 -22.13 -9.56 -16.63
CA PRO A 22 -23.22 -10.00 -15.75
C PRO A 22 -22.93 -11.29 -14.97
N GLU A 23 -22.22 -12.25 -15.58
CA GLU A 23 -21.88 -13.52 -14.92
C GLU A 23 -20.86 -13.31 -13.80
N TYR A 24 -19.93 -12.37 -13.98
CA TYR A 24 -19.01 -11.98 -12.92
C TYR A 24 -19.73 -11.25 -11.80
N GLN A 25 -20.59 -10.29 -12.12
CA GLN A 25 -21.38 -9.57 -11.12
C GLN A 25 -22.28 -10.48 -10.28
N LYS A 26 -22.86 -11.51 -10.91
CA LYS A 26 -23.68 -12.51 -10.23
C LYS A 26 -22.85 -13.43 -9.33
N ALA A 27 -21.67 -13.84 -9.76
CA ALA A 27 -20.82 -14.78 -9.03
C ALA A 27 -19.95 -14.12 -7.94
N ALA A 28 -19.61 -12.83 -8.09
CA ALA A 28 -18.70 -12.10 -7.22
C ALA A 28 -19.43 -10.94 -6.51
N PRO A 29 -20.12 -11.19 -5.37
CA PRO A 29 -20.86 -10.14 -4.65
C PRO A 29 -19.97 -8.99 -4.15
N PHE A 30 -18.66 -9.23 -4.04
CA PHE A 30 -17.65 -8.22 -3.68
C PHE A 30 -17.24 -7.31 -4.85
N ALA A 31 -17.57 -7.64 -6.10
CA ALA A 31 -17.03 -6.97 -7.28
C ALA A 31 -17.27 -5.46 -7.30
N LYS A 32 -18.48 -5.01 -6.94
CA LYS A 32 -18.84 -3.59 -6.90
C LYS A 32 -18.00 -2.83 -5.87
N LEU A 33 -17.85 -3.39 -4.67
CA LEU A 33 -17.06 -2.77 -3.60
C LEU A 33 -15.58 -2.72 -4.01
N THR A 34 -15.04 -3.81 -4.56
CA THR A 34 -13.66 -3.86 -5.04
C THR A 34 -13.38 -2.79 -6.09
N LEU A 35 -14.24 -2.65 -7.11
CA LEU A 35 -14.06 -1.62 -8.13
C LEU A 35 -14.15 -0.21 -7.53
N ALA A 36 -15.15 0.05 -6.68
CA ALA A 36 -15.31 1.34 -6.03
C ALA A 36 -14.10 1.70 -5.15
N SER A 37 -13.52 0.73 -4.44
CA SER A 37 -12.29 0.93 -3.66
C SER A 37 -11.09 1.26 -4.56
N ILE A 38 -10.93 0.57 -5.69
CA ILE A 38 -9.88 0.85 -6.67
C ILE A 38 -10.02 2.27 -7.23
N ASP A 39 -11.23 2.63 -7.66
CA ASP A 39 -11.52 3.94 -8.24
C ASP A 39 -11.37 5.09 -7.24
N SER A 40 -11.61 4.82 -5.95
CA SER A 40 -11.48 5.81 -4.86
C SER A 40 -10.05 6.04 -4.39
N ALA A 41 -9.12 5.15 -4.73
CA ALA A 41 -7.74 5.27 -4.28
C ALA A 41 -7.04 6.40 -5.03
N ASP A 42 -6.62 7.45 -4.32
CA ASP A 42 -5.87 8.57 -4.88
C ASP A 42 -4.39 8.53 -4.43
N PRO A 43 -3.49 7.91 -5.20
CA PRO A 43 -2.06 7.92 -4.88
C PRO A 43 -1.42 9.30 -5.06
N ASN A 44 -2.02 10.24 -5.80
CA ASN A 44 -1.46 11.58 -5.99
C ASN A 44 -1.78 12.52 -4.81
N HIS A 45 -2.87 12.23 -4.07
CA HIS A 45 -3.26 12.98 -2.87
C HIS A 45 -3.59 12.02 -1.72
N CYS A 46 -2.64 11.17 -1.33
CA CYS A 46 -2.87 10.10 -0.36
C CYS A 46 -3.05 10.59 1.09
N CYS A 47 -2.63 11.82 1.41
CA CYS A 47 -2.57 12.36 2.76
C CYS A 47 -3.47 13.60 2.90
N VAL A 48 -4.04 13.80 4.10
CA VAL A 48 -4.83 15.00 4.44
C VAL A 48 -4.00 16.28 4.26
N LYS A 49 -2.72 16.23 4.60
CA LYS A 49 -1.76 17.32 4.36
C LYS A 49 -1.01 17.05 3.05
N PRO A 50 -0.69 18.11 2.27
CA PRO A 50 0.16 17.96 1.09
C PRO A 50 1.50 17.28 1.43
N VAL A 51 1.92 16.37 0.59
CA VAL A 51 3.19 15.63 0.71
C VAL A 51 3.94 15.66 -0.64
N PRO A 52 5.28 15.59 -0.63
CA PRO A 52 6.08 15.69 -1.87
C PRO A 52 6.26 14.34 -2.59
N TYR A 53 5.39 13.35 -2.35
CA TYR A 53 5.51 12.01 -2.93
C TYR A 53 4.17 11.49 -3.43
N VAL A 54 4.22 10.47 -4.29
CA VAL A 54 3.07 9.70 -4.78
C VAL A 54 3.02 8.34 -4.06
N GLY A 55 1.82 7.82 -3.84
CA GLY A 55 1.56 6.47 -3.32
C GLY A 55 0.72 6.48 -2.04
N VAL A 56 -0.18 5.50 -1.90
CA VAL A 56 -1.08 5.39 -0.74
C VAL A 56 -0.43 4.62 0.41
N GLN A 57 0.09 3.43 0.12
CA GLN A 57 0.66 2.48 1.06
C GLN A 57 2.19 2.40 0.98
N TYR A 58 2.79 3.12 0.03
CA TYR A 58 4.23 3.24 -0.16
C TYR A 58 4.57 4.67 -0.57
N VAL A 59 5.83 5.05 -0.40
CA VAL A 59 6.37 6.30 -0.94
C VAL A 59 7.06 5.96 -2.26
N ALA A 60 6.64 6.55 -3.37
CA ALA A 60 7.16 6.25 -4.72
C ALA A 60 8.55 6.84 -4.96
N ILE A 61 9.54 6.39 -4.19
CA ILE A 61 10.97 6.73 -4.34
C ILE A 61 11.80 5.42 -4.36
N PRO A 62 12.96 5.39 -5.04
CA PRO A 62 13.82 4.21 -5.10
C PRO A 62 14.24 3.67 -3.72
N GLU A 63 14.44 4.57 -2.76
CA GLU A 63 14.94 4.24 -1.41
C GLU A 63 13.89 3.55 -0.54
N PHE A 64 12.61 3.60 -0.90
CA PHE A 64 11.51 3.12 -0.05
C PHE A 64 11.61 1.63 0.25
N GLN A 65 12.19 0.81 -0.63
CA GLN A 65 12.38 -0.61 -0.34
C GLN A 65 13.25 -0.83 0.91
N GLY A 66 14.37 -0.10 1.00
CA GLY A 66 15.27 -0.16 2.15
C GLY A 66 14.66 0.49 3.39
N ILE A 67 14.14 1.71 3.24
CA ILE A 67 13.52 2.47 4.33
C ILE A 67 12.33 1.70 4.90
N GLY A 68 11.40 1.25 4.05
CA GLY A 68 10.21 0.51 4.45
C GLY A 68 10.54 -0.81 5.15
N THR A 69 11.59 -1.51 4.72
CA THR A 69 12.07 -2.72 5.42
C THR A 69 12.55 -2.38 6.83
N ALA A 70 13.40 -1.36 6.98
CA ALA A 70 13.95 -0.97 8.28
C ALA A 70 12.85 -0.49 9.25
N VAL A 71 11.93 0.36 8.77
CA VAL A 71 10.78 0.84 9.56
C VAL A 71 9.84 -0.31 9.92
N GLY A 72 9.56 -1.21 8.98
CA GLY A 72 8.73 -2.40 9.20
C GLY A 72 9.28 -3.31 10.30
N GLN A 73 10.60 -3.48 10.37
CA GLN A 73 11.26 -4.24 11.46
C GLN A 73 11.05 -3.56 12.83
N GLN A 74 11.16 -2.24 12.92
CA GLN A 74 10.90 -1.50 14.17
C GLN A 74 9.44 -1.66 14.62
N PHE A 75 8.50 -1.57 13.68
CA PHE A 75 7.07 -1.70 13.99
C PHE A 75 6.71 -3.14 14.37
N SER A 76 7.31 -4.13 13.72
CA SER A 76 7.16 -5.53 14.10
C SER A 76 7.68 -5.81 15.52
N ALA A 77 8.80 -5.18 15.90
CA ALA A 77 9.38 -5.29 17.24
C ALA A 77 8.47 -4.67 18.31
N ALA A 78 7.89 -3.49 18.03
CA ALA A 78 6.93 -2.84 18.92
C ALA A 78 5.66 -3.68 19.08
N LEU A 79 5.12 -4.22 17.98
CA LEU A 79 3.95 -5.09 18.01
C LEU A 79 4.19 -6.37 18.83
N ALA A 80 5.40 -6.92 18.76
CA ALA A 80 5.81 -8.08 19.55
C ALA A 80 6.10 -7.76 21.04
N GLY A 81 6.04 -6.48 21.44
CA GLY A 81 6.33 -6.04 22.81
C GLY A 81 7.82 -6.03 23.19
N THR A 82 8.71 -6.17 22.21
CA THR A 82 10.17 -6.16 22.43
C THR A 82 10.76 -4.75 22.58
N THR A 83 10.02 -3.73 22.15
CA THR A 83 10.31 -2.31 22.32
C THR A 83 9.01 -1.54 22.49
N THR A 84 9.05 -0.30 22.99
CA THR A 84 7.86 0.55 23.08
C THR A 84 7.54 1.17 21.72
N ALA A 85 6.28 1.59 21.52
CA ALA A 85 5.87 2.31 20.32
C ALA A 85 6.71 3.58 20.10
N ASP A 86 6.95 4.37 21.15
CA ASP A 86 7.75 5.59 21.08
C ASP A 86 9.20 5.31 20.69
N ALA A 87 9.81 4.26 21.25
CA ALA A 87 11.18 3.88 20.92
C ALA A 87 11.29 3.38 19.46
N ALA A 88 10.32 2.61 18.98
CA ALA A 88 10.26 2.19 17.58
C ALA A 88 10.09 3.37 16.62
N LEU A 89 9.21 4.34 16.95
CA LEU A 89 9.03 5.56 16.17
C LEU A 89 10.31 6.41 16.13
N ALA A 90 10.99 6.57 17.27
CA ALA A 90 12.25 7.30 17.32
C ALA A 90 13.35 6.63 16.47
N ALA A 91 13.46 5.30 16.53
CA ALA A 91 14.41 4.54 15.70
C ALA A 91 14.08 4.62 14.20
N ALA A 92 12.80 4.52 13.85
CA ALA A 92 12.31 4.68 12.48
C ALA A 92 12.61 6.09 11.94
N GLN A 93 12.39 7.13 12.74
CA GLN A 93 12.70 8.52 12.37
C GLN A 93 14.20 8.71 12.12
N ALA A 94 15.04 8.31 13.08
CA ALA A 94 16.49 8.48 12.99
C ALA A 94 17.10 7.71 11.80
N SER A 95 16.63 6.49 11.54
CA SER A 95 17.11 5.70 10.41
C SER A 95 16.66 6.29 9.07
N THR A 96 15.38 6.67 8.95
CA THR A 96 14.84 7.27 7.72
C THR A 96 15.53 8.60 7.41
N GLU A 97 15.70 9.48 8.39
CA GLU A 97 16.38 10.77 8.19
C GLU A 97 17.82 10.58 7.69
N ARG A 98 18.55 9.61 8.25
CA ARG A 98 19.90 9.29 7.80
C ARG A 98 19.93 8.83 6.34
N GLU A 99 19.02 7.95 5.94
CA GLU A 99 18.97 7.48 4.54
C GLU A 99 18.53 8.60 3.59
N MET A 100 17.57 9.44 3.98
CA MET A 100 17.14 10.59 3.18
C MET A 100 18.24 11.66 3.01
N LYS A 101 19.08 11.86 4.03
CA LYS A 101 20.30 12.70 3.92
C LYS A 101 21.31 12.09 2.95
N ARG A 102 21.58 10.79 3.05
CA ARG A 102 22.50 10.07 2.14
C ARG A 102 22.04 10.10 0.69
N ALA A 103 20.73 10.02 0.47
CA ALA A 103 20.12 10.12 -0.85
C ALA A 103 19.99 11.58 -1.35
N GLY A 104 20.37 12.57 -0.54
CA GLY A 104 20.46 13.97 -0.96
C GLY A 104 19.15 14.78 -0.90
N TYR A 105 18.09 14.23 -0.30
CA TYR A 105 16.81 14.93 -0.15
C TYR A 105 16.84 15.99 0.96
N ILE A 106 17.55 15.70 2.05
CA ILE A 106 17.69 16.60 3.22
C ILE A 106 19.13 17.11 3.23
N LYS A 107 19.29 18.43 3.16
CA LYS A 107 20.59 19.13 3.20
C LYS A 107 20.89 19.63 4.60
#